data_AF-A0A0F9DCE6-F1
#
_entry.id   AF-A0A0F9DCE6-F1
#
_cell.length_a   1.000
_cell.length_b   1.000
_cell.length_c   1.000
_cell.angle_alpha   90.00
_cell.angle_beta   90.00
_cell.angle_gamma   90.00
#
_symmetry.space_group_name_H-M   'P 1'
#
loop_
_entity.id
_entity.type
_entity.pdbx_description
1 polymer ?
#
loop_
_entity_poly.entity_id
_entity_poly.type
_entity_poly.pdbx_seq_one_letter_code
_entity_poly.pdbx_strand_id
1 'polypeptide(L)'
;MTEHEANPQAEALRPQGPGAKQIAKEVLAGINPIPHGEAISSLEYLAQIRGTIFTVTEGVPIASATWLGADVALYMPFIVRKEFVVKQFRLANGGTLAGNVDLGIYDSTAEGLPQTLQDSTGSTAHAGANDVQLFNVSNIALSAGLYYMAAALSSASATVVSAVIDLHTNFTTLDRPHSLDGVFEEASALPLPATATPVVMSGLRQAPLMYVGRHQF
;
A
#
# COMPACT_ATOMS: atom_id res chain seq x y z
N MET A 1 11.18 50.19 -11.81
CA MET A 1 10.08 49.28 -11.48
C MET A 1 10.07 48.22 -12.55
N THR A 2 10.75 47.10 -12.31
CA THR A 2 10.83 45.97 -13.22
C THR A 2 9.84 44.94 -12.69
N GLU A 3 8.75 44.74 -13.42
CA GLU A 3 7.73 43.74 -13.08
C GLU A 3 8.34 42.35 -13.23
N HIS A 4 8.31 41.60 -12.14
CA HIS A 4 8.81 40.24 -12.08
C HIS A 4 7.76 39.34 -12.75
N GLU A 5 7.98 38.95 -14.01
CA GLU A 5 7.16 37.96 -14.71
C GLU A 5 7.13 36.65 -13.91
N ALA A 6 5.93 36.21 -13.56
CA ALA A 6 5.69 34.97 -12.84
C ALA A 6 6.04 33.77 -13.73
N ASN A 7 6.87 32.86 -13.21
CA ASN A 7 7.31 31.65 -13.91
C ASN A 7 6.11 30.72 -14.19
N PRO A 8 5.72 30.52 -15.47
CA PRO A 8 4.56 29.71 -15.83
C PRO A 8 4.73 28.21 -15.53
N GLN A 9 5.95 27.76 -15.20
CA GLN A 9 6.19 26.36 -14.81
C GLN A 9 5.80 26.04 -13.36
N ALA A 10 5.56 27.05 -12.51
CA ALA A 10 5.08 26.83 -11.14
C ALA A 10 3.59 26.43 -11.07
N GLU A 11 2.81 26.73 -12.12
CA GLU A 11 1.37 26.39 -12.19
C GLU A 11 1.12 24.91 -12.55
N ALA A 12 2.10 24.25 -13.20
CA ALA A 12 1.98 22.87 -13.67
C ALA A 12 2.11 21.81 -12.56
N LEU A 13 2.57 22.19 -11.37
CA LEU A 13 2.68 21.31 -10.19
C LEU A 13 1.50 21.44 -9.21
N ARG A 14 0.51 22.29 -9.52
CA ARG A 14 -0.73 22.33 -8.74
C ARG A 14 -1.55 21.07 -9.06
N PRO A 15 -2.01 20.29 -8.07
CA PRO A 15 -2.83 19.11 -8.34
C PRO A 15 -4.08 19.50 -9.13
N GLN A 16 -4.09 19.13 -10.41
CA GLN A 16 -5.14 19.45 -11.38
C GLN A 16 -6.27 18.43 -11.23
N GLY A 17 -7.30 18.78 -10.45
CA GLY A 17 -8.57 18.06 -10.47
C GLY A 17 -9.34 18.14 -9.15
N PRO A 18 -10.64 18.50 -9.15
CA PRO A 18 -11.50 18.42 -7.96
C PRO A 18 -11.58 16.99 -7.39
N GLY A 19 -11.40 15.96 -8.23
CA GLY A 19 -11.38 14.55 -7.81
C GLY A 19 -10.20 14.19 -6.90
N ALA A 20 -8.97 14.58 -7.24
CA ALA A 20 -7.79 14.23 -6.43
C ALA A 20 -7.83 14.85 -5.02
N LYS A 21 -8.33 16.08 -4.89
CA LYS A 21 -8.53 16.72 -3.58
C LYS A 21 -9.67 16.08 -2.78
N GLN A 22 -10.72 15.61 -3.47
CA GLN A 22 -11.83 14.94 -2.81
C GLN A 22 -11.45 13.54 -2.34
N ILE A 23 -10.71 12.77 -3.14
CA ILE A 23 -10.14 11.48 -2.73
C ILE A 23 -9.15 11.68 -1.60
N ALA A 24 -8.23 12.64 -1.68
CA ALA A 24 -7.32 12.94 -0.58
C ALA A 24 -8.09 13.33 0.69
N LYS A 25 -9.19 14.09 0.57
CA LYS A 25 -10.04 14.47 1.70
C LYS A 25 -10.88 13.31 2.25
N GLU A 26 -11.37 12.40 1.42
CA GLU A 26 -12.13 11.21 1.83
C GLU A 26 -11.20 10.14 2.41
N VAL A 27 -10.00 9.98 1.86
CA VAL A 27 -8.88 9.23 2.43
C VAL A 27 -8.47 9.84 3.77
N LEU A 28 -8.22 11.16 3.84
CA LEU A 28 -7.85 11.86 5.08
C LEU A 28 -8.98 11.90 6.12
N ALA A 29 -10.24 11.97 5.70
CA ALA A 29 -11.41 11.89 6.59
C ALA A 29 -11.67 10.45 7.05
N GLY A 30 -11.23 9.44 6.28
CA GLY A 30 -11.09 8.06 6.74
C GLY A 30 -9.87 7.83 7.64
N ILE A 31 -8.87 8.73 7.60
CA ILE A 31 -7.72 8.84 8.51
C ILE A 31 -8.03 9.78 9.71
N ASN A 32 -9.31 10.05 10.01
CA ASN A 32 -9.65 10.65 11.31
C ASN A 32 -9.09 9.72 12.41
N PRO A 33 -8.45 10.25 13.48
CA PRO A 33 -7.72 9.44 14.45
C PRO A 33 -8.63 8.34 14.98
N ILE A 34 -8.37 7.13 14.49
CA ILE A 34 -9.15 5.95 14.81
C ILE A 34 -8.98 5.75 16.33
N PRO A 35 -10.07 5.73 17.11
CA PRO A 35 -9.99 5.58 18.56
C PRO A 35 -9.13 4.37 18.91
N HIS A 36 -8.09 4.60 19.72
CA HIS A 36 -7.05 3.64 20.12
C HIS A 36 -7.57 2.20 20.29
N GLY A 37 -7.45 1.38 19.26
CA GLY A 37 -7.90 -0.01 19.33
C GLY A 37 -8.02 -0.78 18.03
N GLU A 38 -7.96 -0.14 16.86
CA GLU A 38 -8.30 -0.77 15.58
C GLU A 38 -7.13 -0.72 14.57
N ALA A 39 -7.19 -1.58 13.55
CA ALA A 39 -6.09 -1.87 12.62
C ALA A 39 -5.48 -0.60 12.01
N ILE A 40 -4.17 -0.47 12.16
CA ILE A 40 -3.39 0.67 11.69
C ILE A 40 -3.25 0.55 10.17
N SER A 41 -3.42 1.65 9.41
CA SER A 41 -3.09 1.63 7.98
C SER A 41 -1.61 1.26 7.78
N SER A 42 -1.23 0.61 6.68
CA SER A 42 0.18 0.19 6.48
C SER A 42 1.15 1.38 6.56
N LEU A 43 0.73 2.57 6.11
CA LEU A 43 1.51 3.80 6.22
C LEU A 43 1.63 4.34 7.66
N GLU A 44 0.53 4.36 8.42
CA GLU A 44 0.59 4.74 9.84
C GLU A 44 1.35 3.71 10.67
N TYR A 45 1.31 2.43 10.27
CA TYR A 45 2.04 1.35 10.90
C TYR A 45 3.54 1.55 10.67
N LEU A 46 3.97 1.80 9.42
CA LEU A 46 5.36 2.14 9.10
C LEU A 46 5.85 3.39 9.87
N ALA A 47 4.98 4.39 10.07
CA ALA A 47 5.31 5.56 10.88
C ALA A 47 5.41 5.27 12.39
N GLN A 48 4.71 4.26 12.91
CA GLN A 48 4.53 4.06 14.36
C GLN A 48 5.48 3.01 14.99
N ILE A 49 6.10 2.09 14.25
CA ILE A 49 6.74 0.91 14.90
C ILE A 49 8.06 1.21 15.59
N ARG A 50 8.93 2.15 15.17
CA ARG A 50 10.34 2.03 15.62
C ARG A 50 11.11 3.26 16.08
N GLY A 51 10.59 4.48 16.12
CA GLY A 51 11.44 5.63 16.46
C GLY A 51 12.67 5.79 15.53
N THR A 52 12.72 4.99 14.47
CA THR A 52 13.55 5.19 13.30
C THR A 52 12.88 6.29 12.52
N ILE A 53 13.66 7.32 12.23
CA ILE A 53 13.28 8.44 11.38
C ILE A 53 13.04 7.86 9.97
N PHE A 54 11.83 7.35 9.72
CA PHE A 54 11.27 7.40 8.38
C PHE A 54 10.99 8.87 8.14
N THR A 55 11.94 9.56 7.51
CA THR A 55 11.65 10.86 6.93
C THR A 55 10.66 10.57 5.81
N VAL A 56 9.35 10.64 6.09
CA VAL A 56 8.43 11.08 5.06
C VAL A 56 8.96 12.47 4.75
N THR A 57 9.80 12.60 3.73
CA THR A 57 10.31 13.90 3.33
C THR A 57 9.08 14.79 3.22
N GLU A 58 9.01 15.84 4.04
CA GLU A 58 7.87 16.74 4.01
C GLU A 58 7.66 17.14 2.54
N GLY A 59 6.46 16.85 2.02
CA GLY A 59 6.15 17.08 0.60
C GLY A 59 6.27 15.88 -0.34
N VAL A 60 6.43 14.63 0.12
CA VAL A 60 6.17 13.47 -0.75
C VAL A 60 4.68 13.47 -1.15
N PRO A 61 4.34 13.70 -2.42
CA PRO A 61 2.95 13.81 -2.83
C PRO A 61 2.31 12.42 -2.84
N ILE A 62 1.15 12.28 -2.19
CA ILE A 62 0.24 11.18 -2.48
C ILE A 62 -0.35 11.46 -3.87
N ALA A 63 -0.09 10.57 -4.81
CA ALA A 63 -0.46 10.78 -6.21
C ALA A 63 -0.86 9.47 -6.88
N SER A 64 -1.58 9.60 -8.01
CA SER A 64 -1.79 8.50 -8.94
C SER A 64 -0.46 8.13 -9.58
N ALA A 65 -0.04 6.89 -9.44
CA ALA A 65 1.23 6.41 -9.96
C ALA A 65 1.10 5.02 -10.58
N THR A 66 1.92 4.76 -11.58
CA THR A 66 1.92 3.52 -12.36
C THR A 66 2.43 2.34 -11.53
N TRP A 67 1.72 1.21 -11.58
CA TRP A 67 2.08 -0.01 -10.87
C TRP A 67 3.48 -0.52 -11.24
N LEU A 68 4.11 -1.24 -10.31
CA LEU A 68 5.53 -1.63 -10.35
C LEU A 68 5.89 -2.48 -11.58
N GLY A 69 4.95 -3.27 -12.07
CA GLY A 69 5.11 -4.15 -13.23
C GLY A 69 3.92 -5.09 -13.37
N ALA A 70 3.69 -5.63 -14.56
CA ALA A 70 2.60 -6.59 -14.76
C ALA A 70 2.86 -7.87 -13.96
N ASP A 71 1.82 -8.36 -13.29
CA ASP A 71 1.83 -9.56 -12.47
C ASP A 71 2.88 -9.54 -11.35
N VAL A 72 3.23 -8.34 -10.86
CA VAL A 72 4.11 -8.17 -9.69
C VAL A 72 3.25 -7.95 -8.45
N ALA A 73 3.44 -8.80 -7.45
CA ALA A 73 2.89 -8.60 -6.11
C ALA A 73 3.82 -7.71 -5.27
N LEU A 74 3.20 -6.85 -4.47
CA LEU A 74 3.85 -6.08 -3.41
C LEU A 74 3.29 -6.53 -2.06
N TYR A 75 4.18 -6.89 -1.14
CA TYR A 75 3.85 -7.30 0.23
C TYR A 75 4.22 -6.19 1.21
N MET A 76 3.21 -5.66 1.92
CA MET A 76 3.41 -4.64 2.96
C MET A 76 3.08 -5.20 4.35
N PRO A 77 3.98 -5.06 5.34
CA PRO A 77 3.76 -5.61 6.67
C PRO A 77 2.71 -4.79 7.45
N PHE A 78 1.94 -5.46 8.31
CA PHE A 78 1.10 -4.83 9.32
C PHE A 78 1.01 -5.69 10.59
N ILE A 79 0.86 -5.05 11.76
CA ILE A 79 0.61 -5.77 13.02
C ILE A 79 -0.86 -5.75 13.37
N VAL A 80 -1.35 -6.94 13.68
CA VAL A 80 -2.63 -7.14 14.36
C VAL A 80 -2.35 -7.19 15.86
N ARG A 81 -2.83 -6.19 16.61
CA ARG A 81 -2.63 -6.11 18.07
C ARG A 81 -3.67 -6.88 18.86
N LYS A 82 -4.85 -7.05 18.28
CA LYS A 82 -6.02 -7.73 18.86
C LYS A 82 -6.72 -8.48 17.76
N GLU A 83 -7.34 -9.60 18.11
CA GLU A 83 -8.08 -10.41 17.16
C GLU A 83 -9.19 -9.59 16.48
N PHE A 84 -9.29 -9.68 15.16
CA PHE A 84 -10.40 -9.12 14.40
C PHE A 84 -10.66 -9.90 13.11
N VAL A 85 -11.84 -9.68 12.54
CA VAL A 85 -12.25 -10.32 11.29
C VAL A 85 -12.19 -9.31 10.15
N VAL A 86 -11.38 -9.63 9.13
CA VAL A 86 -11.36 -8.91 7.85
C VAL A 86 -12.51 -9.43 7.00
N LYS A 87 -13.28 -8.51 6.41
CA LYS A 87 -14.39 -8.84 5.51
C LYS A 87 -14.25 -8.25 4.11
N GLN A 88 -13.40 -7.24 3.99
CA GLN A 88 -13.28 -6.44 2.78
C GLN A 88 -11.90 -5.81 2.68
N PHE A 89 -11.35 -5.84 1.47
CA PHE A 89 -10.19 -5.06 1.08
C PHE A 89 -10.59 -3.80 0.33
N ARG A 90 -9.72 -2.79 0.39
CA ARG A 90 -9.90 -1.52 -0.32
C ARG A 90 -8.61 -1.14 -1.02
N LEU A 91 -8.74 -0.74 -2.28
CA LEU A 91 -7.66 -0.18 -3.08
C LEU A 91 -8.10 1.21 -3.58
N ALA A 92 -7.28 2.22 -3.34
CA ALA A 92 -7.49 3.54 -3.93
C ALA A 92 -6.91 3.56 -5.34
N ASN A 93 -7.77 3.57 -6.36
CA ASN A 93 -7.37 3.51 -7.76
C ASN A 93 -6.91 4.88 -8.27
N GLY A 94 -5.94 4.85 -9.18
CA GLY A 94 -5.47 6.03 -9.88
C GLY A 94 -6.33 6.38 -11.10
N GLY A 95 -5.80 7.25 -11.96
CA GLY A 95 -6.52 7.74 -13.14
C GLY A 95 -6.62 6.74 -14.29
N THR A 96 -5.67 5.81 -14.42
CA THR A 96 -5.63 4.78 -15.45
C THR A 96 -5.99 3.41 -14.87
N LEU A 97 -7.12 2.87 -15.32
CA LEU A 97 -7.54 1.50 -15.05
C LEU A 97 -7.03 0.57 -16.15
N ALA A 98 -6.44 -0.55 -15.76
CA ALA A 98 -6.03 -1.60 -16.69
C ALA A 98 -5.91 -2.94 -15.97
N GLY A 99 -6.27 -4.02 -16.67
CA GLY A 99 -6.09 -5.39 -16.19
C GLY A 99 -6.96 -5.75 -14.99
N ASN A 100 -6.45 -6.70 -14.21
CA ASN A 100 -7.07 -7.19 -12.99
C ASN A 100 -6.19 -6.85 -11.78
N VAL A 101 -6.82 -6.84 -10.60
CA VAL A 101 -6.24 -6.67 -9.28
C VAL A 101 -6.47 -7.96 -8.50
N ASP A 102 -5.49 -8.37 -7.71
CA ASP A 102 -5.65 -9.38 -6.67
C ASP A 102 -5.08 -8.84 -5.35
N LEU A 103 -5.90 -8.81 -4.29
CA LEU A 103 -5.52 -8.37 -2.95
C LEU A 103 -5.60 -9.54 -1.98
N GLY A 104 -4.65 -9.67 -1.07
CA GLY A 104 -4.65 -10.78 -0.12
C GLY A 104 -3.92 -10.49 1.18
N ILE A 105 -4.06 -11.40 2.14
CA ILE A 105 -3.30 -11.39 3.40
C ILE A 105 -2.46 -12.65 3.50
N TYR A 106 -1.20 -12.50 3.90
CA TYR A 106 -0.29 -13.58 4.21
C TYR A 106 0.09 -13.58 5.69
N ASP A 107 0.27 -14.78 6.23
CA ASP A 107 0.97 -14.96 7.51
C ASP A 107 2.45 -14.61 7.35
N SER A 108 3.08 -14.27 8.48
CA SER A 108 4.52 -14.10 8.59
C SER A 108 5.22 -15.39 9.02
N THR A 109 6.39 -15.70 8.45
CA THR A 109 7.34 -16.63 9.04
C THR A 109 7.92 -16.09 10.36
N ALA A 110 8.65 -16.92 11.10
CA ALA A 110 9.40 -16.51 12.29
C ALA A 110 10.47 -15.45 11.98
N GLU A 111 10.96 -15.46 10.74
CA GLU A 111 11.96 -14.54 10.20
C GLU A 111 11.36 -13.22 9.70
N GLY A 112 10.03 -13.03 9.72
CA GLY A 112 9.41 -11.82 9.21
C GLY A 112 9.35 -11.79 7.68
N LEU A 113 9.01 -12.91 7.05
CA LEU A 113 8.74 -13.00 5.61
C LEU A 113 7.26 -13.35 5.37
N PRO A 114 6.59 -12.83 4.32
CA PRO A 114 5.30 -13.36 3.92
C PRO A 114 5.43 -14.84 3.55
N GLN A 115 4.50 -15.67 4.01
CA GLN A 115 4.56 -17.12 3.82
C GLN A 115 3.30 -17.68 3.17
N THR A 116 2.23 -17.86 3.94
CA THR A 116 1.02 -18.58 3.51
C THR A 116 -0.12 -17.61 3.31
N LEU A 117 -0.73 -17.66 2.12
CA LEU A 117 -1.92 -16.88 1.80
C LEU A 117 -3.09 -17.35 2.67
N GLN A 118 -3.66 -16.43 3.46
CA GLN A 118 -4.86 -16.69 4.26
C GLN A 118 -6.11 -16.66 3.40
N ASP A 119 -6.27 -15.59 2.63
CA ASP A 119 -7.33 -15.44 1.63
C ASP A 119 -6.96 -14.30 0.66
N SER A 120 -7.62 -14.27 -0.49
CA SER A 120 -7.45 -13.24 -1.51
C SER A 120 -8.76 -12.90 -2.21
N THR A 121 -8.78 -11.81 -2.96
CA THR A 121 -9.91 -11.47 -3.83
C THR A 121 -9.96 -12.36 -5.06
N GLY A 122 -8.84 -12.98 -5.42
CA GLY A 122 -8.61 -13.54 -6.75
C GLY A 122 -8.50 -12.43 -7.80
N SER A 123 -8.23 -12.84 -9.05
CA SER A 123 -8.11 -11.93 -10.19
C SER A 123 -9.44 -11.23 -10.50
N THR A 124 -9.57 -9.99 -10.04
CA THR A 124 -10.78 -9.16 -10.16
C THR A 124 -10.52 -7.96 -11.05
N ALA A 125 -11.46 -7.58 -11.92
CA ALA A 125 -11.27 -6.44 -12.82
C ALA A 125 -10.92 -5.14 -12.07
N HIS A 126 -9.90 -4.41 -12.54
CA HIS A 126 -9.54 -3.10 -12.02
C HIS A 126 -10.57 -2.05 -12.50
N ALA A 127 -11.37 -1.50 -11.59
CA ALA A 127 -12.55 -0.69 -11.93
C ALA A 127 -12.75 0.50 -10.99
N GLY A 128 -13.34 1.59 -11.50
CA GLY A 128 -13.55 2.84 -10.74
C GLY A 128 -12.29 3.71 -10.72
N ALA A 129 -12.12 4.56 -11.75
CA ALA A 129 -10.95 5.41 -11.89
C ALA A 129 -11.04 6.59 -10.93
N ASN A 130 -9.95 6.90 -10.23
CA ASN A 130 -9.94 7.92 -9.18
C ASN A 130 -11.02 7.65 -8.11
N ASP A 131 -11.21 6.38 -7.74
CA ASP A 131 -12.18 5.96 -6.73
C ASP A 131 -11.59 4.84 -5.87
N VAL A 132 -12.22 4.54 -4.73
CA VAL A 132 -11.86 3.40 -3.89
C VAL A 132 -12.65 2.17 -4.33
N GLN A 133 -11.95 1.19 -4.90
CA GLN A 133 -12.54 -0.10 -5.22
C GLN A 133 -12.59 -0.98 -3.98
N LEU A 134 -13.78 -1.54 -3.71
CA LEU A 134 -14.05 -2.43 -2.60
C LEU A 134 -14.09 -3.87 -3.08
N PHE A 135 -13.42 -4.77 -2.36
CA PHE A 135 -13.35 -6.19 -2.70
C PHE A 135 -13.82 -7.01 -1.51
N ASN A 136 -14.92 -7.74 -1.68
CA ASN A 136 -15.43 -8.62 -0.64
C ASN A 136 -14.60 -9.90 -0.61
N VAL A 137 -14.32 -10.39 0.59
CA VAL A 137 -13.59 -11.65 0.81
C VAL A 137 -14.34 -12.52 1.80
N SER A 138 -13.92 -13.79 1.91
CA SER A 138 -14.42 -14.62 3.00
C SER A 138 -13.98 -14.01 4.34
N ASN A 139 -14.69 -14.33 5.43
CA ASN A 139 -14.33 -13.80 6.74
C ASN A 139 -12.95 -14.35 7.16
N ILE A 140 -11.93 -13.49 7.21
CA ILE A 140 -10.59 -13.87 7.64
C ILE A 140 -10.43 -13.48 9.11
N ALA A 141 -10.41 -14.46 10.00
CA ALA A 141 -10.12 -14.22 11.40
C ALA A 141 -8.61 -14.11 11.63
N LEU A 142 -8.13 -12.90 11.98
CA LEU A 142 -6.72 -12.66 12.27
C LEU A 142 -6.52 -12.61 13.78
N SER A 143 -5.60 -13.42 14.29
CA SER A 143 -5.12 -13.35 15.68
C SER A 143 -4.09 -12.22 15.84
N ALA A 144 -3.67 -11.94 17.08
CA ALA A 144 -2.57 -11.00 17.28
C ALA A 144 -1.27 -11.54 16.65
N GLY A 145 -0.60 -10.74 15.81
CA GLY A 145 0.57 -11.19 15.05
C GLY A 145 1.06 -10.19 13.99
N LEU A 146 2.13 -10.57 13.29
CA LEU A 146 2.65 -9.90 12.11
C LEU A 146 2.08 -10.57 10.87
N TYR A 147 1.53 -9.77 9.97
CA TYR A 147 0.93 -10.21 8.71
C TYR A 147 1.42 -9.33 7.58
N TYR A 148 1.16 -9.76 6.35
CA TYR A 148 1.45 -9.00 5.14
C TYR A 148 0.20 -8.80 4.31
N MET A 149 -0.06 -7.57 3.91
CA MET A 149 -1.07 -7.26 2.91
C MET A 149 -0.39 -7.27 1.54
N ALA A 150 -0.91 -8.08 0.64
CA ALA A 150 -0.42 -8.23 -0.72
C ALA A 150 -1.35 -7.55 -1.72
N ALA A 151 -0.78 -6.94 -2.76
CA ALA A 151 -1.50 -6.54 -3.95
C ALA A 151 -0.71 -6.92 -5.19
N ALA A 152 -1.38 -7.46 -6.20
CA ALA A 152 -0.84 -7.69 -7.52
C ALA A 152 -1.77 -7.09 -8.58
N LEU A 153 -1.20 -6.45 -9.60
CA LEU A 153 -1.96 -5.95 -10.75
C LEU A 153 -1.44 -6.58 -12.04
N SER A 154 -2.34 -6.97 -12.92
CA SER A 154 -2.00 -7.70 -14.15
C SER A 154 -1.46 -6.79 -15.27
N SER A 155 -1.27 -5.51 -14.99
CA SER A 155 -0.83 -4.52 -15.97
C SER A 155 0.13 -3.53 -15.36
N ALA A 156 1.28 -3.35 -16.02
CA ALA A 156 2.24 -2.31 -15.72
C ALA A 156 1.76 -0.91 -16.10
N SER A 157 0.61 -0.75 -16.79
CA SER A 157 0.04 0.57 -17.11
C SER A 157 -1.06 1.02 -16.16
N ALA A 158 -1.53 0.12 -15.30
CA ALA A 158 -2.52 0.46 -14.29
C ALA A 158 -1.91 1.44 -13.29
N THR A 159 -2.72 2.35 -12.78
CA THR A 159 -2.29 3.31 -11.75
C THR A 159 -3.10 3.15 -10.48
N VAL A 160 -2.44 3.37 -9.35
CA VAL A 160 -3.03 3.38 -8.00
C VAL A 160 -2.61 4.64 -7.27
N VAL A 161 -3.39 5.06 -6.28
CA VAL A 161 -2.96 6.12 -5.36
C VAL A 161 -1.87 5.53 -4.47
N SER A 162 -0.69 6.14 -4.50
CA SER A 162 0.47 5.67 -3.74
C SER A 162 1.25 6.82 -3.12
N ALA A 163 2.02 6.50 -2.08
CA ALA A 163 3.08 7.33 -1.57
C ALA A 163 4.44 6.76 -2.01
N VAL A 164 5.42 7.63 -2.27
CA VAL A 164 6.80 7.18 -2.50
C VAL A 164 7.44 6.91 -1.15
N ILE A 165 7.99 5.70 -0.98
CA ILE A 165 8.76 5.32 0.20
C ILE A 165 10.21 5.12 -0.24
N ASP A 166 11.13 5.72 0.52
CA ASP A 166 12.57 5.51 0.34
C ASP A 166 13.05 4.37 1.22
N LEU A 167 13.20 3.19 0.60
CA LEU A 167 13.75 2.01 1.23
C LEU A 167 15.29 2.12 1.19
N HIS A 168 15.86 2.66 2.27
CA HIS A 168 17.29 2.96 2.34
C HIS A 168 18.14 1.68 2.24
N THR A 169 19.00 1.61 1.23
CA THR A 169 19.88 0.45 0.93
C THR A 169 21.15 0.36 1.78
N ASN A 170 21.38 1.31 2.72
CA ASN A 170 22.69 1.54 3.35
C ASN A 170 22.88 0.94 4.75
N PHE A 171 22.25 -0.19 5.08
CA PHE A 171 22.52 -0.87 6.36
C PHE A 171 23.48 -2.05 6.15
N THR A 172 24.79 -1.77 6.18
CA THR A 172 25.79 -2.76 5.79
C THR A 172 26.31 -3.66 6.92
N THR A 173 26.05 -3.44 8.22
CA THR A 173 26.78 -4.21 9.27
C THR A 173 26.13 -4.33 10.66
N LEU A 174 24.89 -4.82 10.80
CA LEU A 174 24.43 -5.37 12.10
C LEU A 174 23.44 -6.53 11.88
N ASP A 175 23.98 -7.75 11.67
CA ASP A 175 23.53 -9.11 12.07
C ASP A 175 22.04 -9.49 12.18
N ARG A 176 21.13 -8.77 11.52
CA ARG A 176 19.79 -9.29 11.20
C ARG A 176 19.64 -9.36 9.68
N PRO A 177 19.56 -10.56 9.09
CA PRO A 177 19.39 -10.71 7.65
C PRO A 177 17.93 -10.44 7.24
N HIS A 178 17.35 -9.30 7.61
CA HIS A 178 15.96 -8.98 7.26
C HIS A 178 15.82 -7.47 7.01
N SER A 179 15.63 -7.11 5.73
CA SER A 179 14.76 -6.03 5.25
C SER A 179 14.24 -5.09 6.35
N LEU A 180 14.95 -4.00 6.61
CA LEU A 180 14.56 -3.05 7.67
C LEU A 180 13.18 -2.39 7.44
N ASP A 181 12.62 -2.52 6.24
CA ASP A 181 11.29 -1.97 5.92
C ASP A 181 10.20 -3.05 5.81
N GLY A 182 10.57 -4.34 5.82
CA GLY A 182 9.64 -5.46 5.71
C GLY A 182 8.82 -5.48 4.42
N VAL A 183 9.16 -4.69 3.40
CA VAL A 183 8.44 -4.68 2.11
C VAL A 183 9.12 -5.65 1.14
N PHE A 184 8.33 -6.47 0.47
CA PHE A 184 8.82 -7.46 -0.50
C PHE A 184 8.06 -7.38 -1.81
N GLU A 185 8.68 -7.85 -2.89
CA GLU A 185 8.03 -8.02 -4.18
C GLU A 185 8.13 -9.48 -4.66
N GLU A 186 7.23 -9.90 -5.54
CA GLU A 186 7.28 -11.21 -6.20
C GLU A 186 6.71 -11.10 -7.62
N ALA A 187 7.45 -11.60 -8.60
CA ALA A 187 7.02 -11.60 -9.99
C ALA A 187 6.08 -12.78 -10.29
N SER A 188 5.27 -12.65 -11.34
CA SER A 188 4.31 -13.67 -11.77
C SER A 188 3.32 -14.09 -10.67
N ALA A 189 2.88 -13.12 -9.87
CA ALA A 189 2.07 -13.29 -8.67
C ALA A 189 0.61 -12.84 -8.87
N LEU A 190 0.04 -13.09 -10.06
CA LEU A 190 -1.38 -12.90 -10.34
C LEU A 190 -1.98 -14.15 -11.01
N PRO A 191 -2.94 -14.86 -10.36
CA PRO A 191 -3.42 -14.63 -9.00
C PRO A 191 -2.30 -14.78 -7.95
N LEU A 192 -2.53 -14.22 -6.76
CA LEU A 192 -1.59 -14.28 -5.65
C LEU A 192 -1.24 -15.74 -5.30
N PRO A 193 0.05 -16.08 -5.14
CA PRO A 193 0.48 -17.46 -4.93
C PRO A 193 0.10 -17.98 -3.54
N ALA A 194 -0.31 -19.25 -3.43
CA ALA A 194 -0.66 -19.83 -2.12
C ALA A 194 0.51 -19.83 -1.12
N THR A 195 1.75 -19.85 -1.62
CA THR A 195 2.98 -19.67 -0.84
C THR A 195 3.82 -18.58 -1.50
N ALA A 196 4.10 -17.52 -0.77
CA ALA A 196 4.92 -16.41 -1.27
C ALA A 196 6.38 -16.84 -1.41
N THR A 197 7.02 -16.38 -2.48
CA THR A 197 8.47 -16.47 -2.72
C THR A 197 9.06 -15.07 -2.87
N PRO A 198 9.00 -14.25 -1.79
CA PRO A 198 9.35 -12.84 -1.85
C PRO A 198 10.83 -12.61 -2.15
N VAL A 199 11.11 -11.56 -2.92
CA VAL A 199 12.44 -10.93 -2.99
C VAL A 199 12.42 -9.59 -2.28
N VAL A 200 13.56 -9.23 -1.67
CA VAL A 200 13.71 -7.95 -0.97
C VAL A 200 13.70 -6.83 -2.00
N MET A 201 12.85 -5.82 -1.78
CA MET A 201 12.86 -4.61 -2.58
C MET A 201 14.04 -3.71 -2.22
N SER A 202 14.60 -3.00 -3.22
CA SER A 202 15.66 -2.02 -3.00
C SER A 202 15.39 -0.70 -3.73
N GLY A 203 15.73 0.42 -3.08
CA GLY A 203 15.61 1.77 -3.62
C GLY A 203 14.20 2.38 -3.50
N LEU A 204 13.99 3.51 -4.16
CA LEU A 204 12.70 4.21 -4.17
C LEU A 204 11.61 3.32 -4.76
N ARG A 205 10.52 3.14 -4.01
CA ARG A 205 9.36 2.34 -4.44
C ARG A 205 8.06 3.03 -4.08
N GLN A 206 7.03 2.72 -4.87
CA GLN A 206 5.68 3.18 -4.63
C GLN A 206 4.99 2.22 -3.67
N ALA A 207 4.44 2.76 -2.58
CA ALA A 207 3.59 2.03 -1.65
C ALA A 207 2.13 2.39 -1.93
N PRO A 208 1.32 1.47 -2.48
CA PRO A 208 -0.07 1.72 -2.76
C PRO A 208 -0.83 1.90 -1.46
N LEU A 209 -1.85 2.73 -1.53
CA LEU A 209 -2.73 2.95 -0.40
C LEU A 209 -3.77 1.83 -0.31
N MET A 210 -3.57 0.95 0.66
CA MET A 210 -4.38 -0.24 0.86
C MET A 210 -4.93 -0.30 2.29
N TYR A 211 -6.15 -0.81 2.45
CA TYR A 211 -6.80 -0.90 3.75
C TYR A 211 -7.59 -2.19 3.93
N VAL A 212 -7.64 -2.66 5.18
CA VAL A 212 -8.54 -3.70 5.65
C VAL A 212 -9.63 -3.08 6.51
N GLY A 213 -10.89 -3.37 6.20
CA GLY A 213 -12.04 -2.86 6.96
C GLY A 213 -12.65 -3.91 7.88
N ARG A 214 -12.96 -3.53 9.12
CA ARG A 214 -13.93 -4.25 9.97
C ARG A 214 -15.30 -3.64 9.71
N HIS A 215 -16.20 -4.36 9.04
CA HIS A 215 -17.60 -3.92 8.96
C HIS A 215 -18.26 -4.16 10.33
N GLN A 216 -18.44 -3.09 11.11
CA GLN A 216 -19.40 -3.05 12.22
C GLN A 216 -20.78 -2.77 11.60
N PHE A 217 -21.74 -3.67 11.82
CA PHE A 217 -23.16 -3.44 11.59
C PHE A 217 -23.81 -3.08 12.92
#